data_AF-A0A1I4TK46-F1
#
_entry.id   AF-A0A1I4TK46-F1
#
_cell.length_a   1.000
_cell.length_b   1.000
_cell.length_c   1.000
_cell.angle_alpha   90.00
_cell.angle_beta   90.00
_cell.angle_gamma   90.00
#
_symmetry.space_group_name_H-M   'P 1'
#
loop_
_entity.id
_entity.type
_entity.pdbx_description
1 polymer ?
#
loop_
_entity_poly.entity_id
_entity_poly.type
_entity_poly.pdbx_seq_one_letter_code
_entity_poly.pdbx_strand_id
1 'polypeptide(L)'
;MSVHPFYEARVLDLAPDRWWVTLRVFVIDYDAERRWHAELPDDTGFFLSLLWEGADGGGPLGGAVAWQEFADDGWLALNARWFVHEVERLAVRNHPLSDEDWEHISSCQEQTGELDGSGPDEDRLVQADYKVRVTDPRWLEHLAPGLSWKGGYYPNPARRLRADDAPHVPDLTAPEAVLTPFTGYDYPHIVTSAFSDDGRLLAATSEDGDLVVYDTGDWSERLRTSPAAAGREIMWAPGQHVITLKEDEDDEVRPWAYDLDSNTETNLPVQPGRVRSRTGAFRVEFGDGRVDFVSGQSSPDRAVRLGDESSDLVMDVAFSADETRMFVAHDSEVHVIEPATGTILDTITVPGDWLSAVAASPDGAYLAVAAEDWNDEWKSTPDIYRVADRELIMRYPSKDLAQDGFHPHALAWSPDGARLAAIAEDEIHLFRVGLPDEPPAGLRRGDQARSKP
;
A
#
# COMPACT_ATOMS: atom_id res chain seq x y z
N MET A 1 -15.23 5.61 27.18
CA MET A 1 -14.03 6.45 27.40
C MET A 1 -14.22 7.67 26.51
N SER A 2 -14.04 8.89 27.03
CA SER A 2 -14.25 10.10 26.22
C SER A 2 -13.05 10.29 25.29
N VAL A 3 -13.20 9.94 24.01
CA VAL A 3 -12.25 10.33 22.97
C VAL A 3 -12.39 11.84 22.77
N HIS A 4 -11.27 12.57 22.64
CA HIS A 4 -11.32 13.99 22.30
C HIS A 4 -11.93 14.14 20.90
N PRO A 5 -13.02 14.89 20.72
CA PRO A 5 -13.71 14.94 19.44
C PRO A 5 -12.98 15.90 18.48
N PHE A 6 -12.68 15.40 17.28
CA PHE A 6 -12.02 16.18 16.22
C PHE A 6 -13.01 16.82 15.25
N TYR A 7 -14.17 16.19 15.11
CA TYR A 7 -15.20 16.58 14.15
C TYR A 7 -16.59 16.62 14.78
N GLU A 8 -17.45 17.47 14.24
CA GLU A 8 -18.90 17.34 14.37
C GLU A 8 -19.50 17.01 13.01
N ALA A 9 -20.46 16.09 12.96
CA ALA A 9 -21.23 15.81 11.75
C ALA A 9 -22.69 16.19 11.93
N ARG A 10 -23.31 16.66 10.85
CA ARG A 10 -24.73 17.00 10.76
C ARG A 10 -25.37 16.39 9.53
N VAL A 11 -26.51 15.73 9.68
CA VAL A 11 -27.30 15.25 8.54
C VAL A 11 -28.01 16.43 7.87
N LEU A 12 -27.67 16.69 6.60
CA LEU A 12 -28.35 17.69 5.78
C LEU A 12 -29.56 17.09 5.05
N ASP A 13 -29.40 15.90 4.49
CA ASP A 13 -30.45 15.20 3.74
C ASP A 13 -30.26 13.68 3.81
N LEU A 14 -31.35 12.93 3.61
CA LEU A 14 -31.35 11.47 3.67
C LEU A 14 -32.21 10.88 2.56
N ALA A 15 -31.65 9.96 1.78
CA ALA A 15 -32.37 9.20 0.76
C ALA A 15 -32.13 7.70 0.94
N PRO A 16 -32.76 7.06 1.96
CA PRO A 16 -32.53 5.65 2.29
C PRO A 16 -32.85 4.72 1.13
N ASP A 17 -33.85 5.04 0.30
CA ASP A 17 -34.26 4.25 -0.87
C ASP A 17 -33.16 4.16 -1.94
N ARG A 18 -32.26 5.15 -1.95
CA ARG A 18 -31.11 5.25 -2.86
C ARG A 18 -29.78 4.94 -2.16
N TRP A 19 -29.84 4.61 -0.86
CA TRP A 19 -28.70 4.30 0.01
C TRP A 19 -27.74 5.48 0.19
N TRP A 20 -28.28 6.71 0.21
CA TRP A 20 -27.48 7.93 0.33
C TRP A 20 -27.83 8.73 1.59
N VAL A 21 -26.81 9.37 2.15
CA VAL A 21 -26.92 10.45 3.13
C VAL A 21 -26.06 11.64 2.68
N THR A 22 -26.54 12.85 2.92
CA THR A 22 -25.73 14.06 2.81
C THR A 22 -25.38 14.54 4.20
N LEU A 23 -24.09 14.61 4.49
CA LEU A 23 -23.54 15.03 5.77
C LEU A 23 -22.78 16.34 5.58
N ARG A 24 -22.83 17.20 6.60
CA ARG A 24 -21.85 18.25 6.79
C ARG A 24 -20.91 17.84 7.89
N VAL A 25 -19.61 17.87 7.63
CA VAL A 25 -18.58 17.63 8.63
C VAL A 25 -17.90 18.97 8.94
N PHE A 26 -17.88 19.33 10.22
CA PHE A 26 -17.20 20.48 10.78
C PHE A 26 -15.93 20.00 11.48
N VAL A 27 -14.81 20.67 11.22
CA VAL A 27 -13.61 20.54 12.05
C VAL A 27 -13.86 21.31 13.35
N ILE A 28 -13.61 20.68 14.49
CA ILE A 28 -13.77 21.31 15.81
C ILE A 28 -12.51 21.23 16.67
N ASP A 29 -11.44 20.62 16.16
CA ASP A 29 -10.12 20.59 16.79
C ASP A 29 -9.13 21.47 16.02
N TYR A 30 -8.56 22.43 16.76
CA TYR A 30 -7.71 23.50 16.25
C TYR A 30 -6.57 23.75 17.22
N ASP A 31 -5.39 24.02 16.66
CA ASP A 31 -4.26 24.63 17.35
C ASP A 31 -4.05 26.01 16.70
N ALA A 32 -4.70 27.04 17.27
CA ALA A 32 -4.67 28.40 16.72
C ALA A 32 -3.27 29.02 16.78
N GLU A 33 -2.44 28.66 17.77
CA GLU A 33 -1.06 29.15 17.88
C GLU A 33 -0.19 28.62 16.74
N ARG A 34 -0.35 27.34 16.41
CA ARG A 34 0.34 26.71 15.27
C ARG A 34 -0.38 26.91 13.93
N ARG A 35 -1.54 27.57 13.93
CA ARG A 35 -2.43 27.71 12.77
C ARG A 35 -2.68 26.37 12.09
N TRP A 36 -2.99 25.36 12.90
CA TRP A 36 -3.25 23.99 12.49
C TRP A 36 -4.67 23.58 12.86
N HIS A 37 -5.27 22.72 12.05
CA HIS A 37 -6.57 22.12 12.29
C HIS A 37 -6.61 20.70 11.74
N ALA A 38 -7.54 19.90 12.26
CA ALA A 38 -7.75 18.54 11.76
C ALA A 38 -8.10 18.53 10.26
N GLU A 39 -7.57 17.58 9.50
CA GLU A 39 -7.75 17.52 8.04
C GLU A 39 -9.18 17.19 7.63
N LEU A 40 -9.63 17.66 6.47
CA LEU A 40 -10.95 17.28 5.97
C LEU A 40 -10.95 15.82 5.50
N PRO A 41 -11.90 14.98 5.95
CA PRO A 41 -11.91 13.54 5.66
C PRO A 41 -12.10 13.23 4.18
N ASP A 42 -11.43 12.19 3.71
CA ASP A 42 -11.52 11.69 2.33
C ASP A 42 -11.45 10.14 2.22
N ASP A 43 -11.40 9.41 3.33
CA ASP A 43 -11.38 7.95 3.35
C ASP A 43 -12.71 7.33 3.78
N THR A 44 -12.99 6.12 3.29
CA THR A 44 -14.24 5.41 3.60
C THR A 44 -14.30 4.92 5.06
N GLY A 45 -13.14 4.66 5.67
CA GLY A 45 -13.02 4.25 7.06
C GLY A 45 -13.54 5.31 8.02
N PHE A 46 -13.18 6.58 7.78
CA PHE A 46 -13.69 7.73 8.53
C PHE A 46 -15.22 7.78 8.52
N PHE A 47 -15.83 7.63 7.34
CA PHE A 47 -17.30 7.70 7.24
C PHE A 47 -17.99 6.49 7.86
N LEU A 48 -17.38 5.30 7.83
CA LEU A 48 -17.86 4.18 8.64
C LEU A 48 -17.81 4.54 10.14
N SER A 49 -16.69 5.10 10.61
CA SER A 49 -16.57 5.52 12.00
C SER A 49 -17.60 6.54 12.41
N LEU A 50 -17.81 7.55 11.58
CA LEU A 50 -18.79 8.60 11.81
C LEU A 50 -20.21 8.04 11.91
N LEU A 51 -20.58 7.11 11.02
CA LEU A 51 -21.89 6.44 11.06
C LEU A 51 -22.04 5.51 12.27
N TRP A 52 -20.98 4.84 12.70
CA TRP A 52 -21.00 3.98 13.88
C TRP A 52 -21.13 4.79 15.18
N GLU A 53 -20.41 5.91 15.29
CA GLU A 53 -20.51 6.86 16.40
C GLU A 53 -21.89 7.54 16.45
N GLY A 54 -22.46 7.89 15.29
CA GLY A 54 -23.82 8.44 15.20
C GLY A 54 -24.90 7.48 15.68
N ALA A 55 -24.63 6.18 15.63
CA ALA A 55 -25.50 5.14 16.18
C ALA A 55 -25.26 4.87 17.68
N ASP A 56 -24.30 5.54 18.31
CA ASP A 56 -23.82 5.28 19.69
C ASP A 56 -23.45 3.80 19.92
N GLY A 57 -22.84 3.17 18.90
CA GLY A 57 -22.54 1.74 18.92
C GLY A 57 -23.78 0.83 18.96
N GLY A 58 -24.96 1.36 18.65
CA GLY A 58 -26.24 0.66 18.64
C GLY A 58 -26.78 0.38 17.22
N GLY A 59 -28.02 -0.10 17.16
CA GLY A 59 -28.72 -0.37 15.90
C GLY A 59 -28.04 -1.43 15.02
N PRO A 60 -28.36 -1.45 13.71
CA PRO A 60 -27.79 -2.43 12.79
C PRO A 60 -26.26 -2.36 12.68
N LEU A 61 -25.67 -1.16 12.72
CA LEU A 61 -24.20 -0.96 12.63
C LEU A 61 -23.50 -1.47 13.89
N GLY A 62 -23.98 -1.11 15.08
CA GLY A 62 -23.42 -1.60 16.35
C GLY A 62 -23.56 -3.12 16.54
N GLY A 63 -24.60 -3.72 15.95
CA GLY A 63 -24.74 -5.18 15.91
C GLY A 63 -23.85 -5.87 14.86
N ALA A 64 -23.28 -5.11 13.91
CA ALA A 64 -22.48 -5.62 12.79
C ALA A 64 -20.97 -5.42 12.99
N VAL A 65 -20.57 -4.40 13.75
CA VAL A 65 -19.17 -4.07 14.04
C VAL A 65 -19.00 -3.95 15.54
N ALA A 66 -18.22 -4.86 16.13
CA ALA A 66 -17.89 -4.81 17.54
C ALA A 66 -16.91 -3.66 17.84
N TRP A 67 -16.89 -3.18 19.08
CA TRP A 67 -15.95 -2.13 19.50
C TRP A 67 -14.48 -2.49 19.23
N GLN A 68 -14.09 -3.76 19.38
CA GLN A 68 -12.72 -4.21 19.12
C GLN A 68 -12.35 -4.10 17.64
N GLU A 69 -13.26 -4.48 16.73
CA GLU A 69 -13.07 -4.34 15.28
C GLU A 69 -13.05 -2.87 14.87
N PHE A 70 -13.93 -2.08 15.47
CA PHE A 70 -14.01 -0.65 15.25
C PHE A 70 -12.75 0.11 15.72
N ALA A 71 -12.13 -0.32 16.82
CA ALA A 71 -10.90 0.27 17.34
C ALA A 71 -9.62 -0.26 16.66
N ASP A 72 -9.74 -1.13 15.67
CA ASP A 72 -8.63 -1.70 14.91
C ASP A 72 -8.50 -1.01 13.55
N ASP A 73 -7.44 -0.23 13.40
CA ASP A 73 -7.15 0.54 12.19
C ASP A 73 -6.93 -0.35 10.95
N GLY A 74 -6.30 -1.51 11.12
CA GLY A 74 -6.10 -2.48 10.05
C GLY A 74 -7.40 -3.15 9.65
N TRP A 75 -8.26 -3.47 10.62
CA TRP A 75 -9.59 -3.97 10.33
C TRP A 75 -10.42 -2.95 9.53
N LEU A 76 -10.40 -1.68 9.92
CA LEU A 76 -11.13 -0.61 9.20
C LEU A 76 -10.59 -0.42 7.77
N ALA A 77 -9.26 -0.44 7.58
CA ALA A 77 -8.63 -0.30 6.27
C ALA A 77 -9.12 -1.34 5.27
N LEU A 78 -9.38 -2.56 5.75
CA LEU A 78 -9.88 -3.64 4.91
C LEU A 78 -11.40 -3.62 4.81
N ASN A 79 -12.11 -3.48 5.92
CA ASN A 79 -13.53 -3.83 5.99
C ASN A 79 -14.49 -2.66 5.75
N ALA A 80 -14.02 -1.41 5.74
CA ALA A 80 -14.87 -0.24 5.49
C ALA A 80 -15.68 -0.33 4.19
N ARG A 81 -15.08 -0.94 3.15
CA ARG A 81 -15.72 -1.20 1.84
C ARG A 81 -17.03 -1.99 1.91
N TRP A 82 -17.26 -2.73 3.00
CA TRP A 82 -18.49 -3.49 3.22
C TRP A 82 -19.65 -2.65 3.74
N PHE A 83 -19.42 -1.41 4.15
CA PHE A 83 -20.41 -0.54 4.77
C PHE A 83 -20.58 0.76 3.99
N VAL A 84 -19.48 1.36 3.55
CA VAL A 84 -19.43 2.59 2.76
C VAL A 84 -18.93 2.23 1.37
N HIS A 85 -19.75 2.50 0.36
CA HIS A 85 -19.44 2.21 -1.04
C HIS A 85 -18.71 3.38 -1.70
N GLU A 86 -19.16 4.60 -1.44
CA GLU A 86 -18.70 5.79 -2.15
C GLU A 86 -18.83 7.02 -1.25
N VAL A 87 -17.85 7.92 -1.34
CA VAL A 87 -17.84 9.21 -0.66
C VAL A 87 -17.50 10.27 -1.70
N GLU A 88 -18.38 11.25 -1.85
CA GLU A 88 -18.20 12.39 -2.74
C GLU A 88 -18.18 13.68 -1.91
N ARG A 89 -17.08 14.44 -1.98
CA ARG A 89 -16.99 15.77 -1.35
C ARG A 89 -17.64 16.81 -2.28
N LEU A 90 -18.76 17.38 -1.84
CA LEU A 90 -19.60 18.27 -2.64
C LEU A 90 -19.16 19.73 -2.58
N ALA A 91 -18.76 20.20 -1.39
CA ALA A 91 -18.37 21.59 -1.17
C ALA A 91 -17.41 21.68 0.02
N VAL A 92 -16.47 22.63 -0.05
CA VAL A 92 -15.58 23.00 1.06
C VAL A 92 -15.80 24.47 1.38
N ARG A 93 -15.79 24.82 2.67
CA ARG A 93 -15.90 26.20 3.15
C ARG A 93 -14.79 26.46 4.17
N ASN A 94 -14.33 27.71 4.18
CA ASN A 94 -13.36 28.24 5.15
C ASN A 94 -12.02 27.47 5.18
N HIS A 95 -11.61 26.85 4.06
CA HIS A 95 -10.33 26.18 3.92
C HIS A 95 -9.60 26.67 2.65
N PRO A 96 -8.45 27.35 2.78
CA PRO A 96 -7.79 27.73 4.04
C PRO A 96 -8.60 28.78 4.83
N LEU A 97 -8.39 28.83 6.15
CA LEU A 97 -8.97 29.84 7.02
C LEU A 97 -8.35 31.23 6.78
N SER A 98 -9.15 32.28 6.93
CA SER A 98 -8.65 33.65 6.95
C SER A 98 -7.95 33.99 8.27
N ASP A 99 -7.10 35.03 8.29
CA ASP A 99 -6.50 35.52 9.55
C ASP A 99 -7.58 35.93 10.57
N GLU A 100 -8.68 36.52 10.12
CA GLU A 100 -9.81 36.92 10.98
C GLU A 100 -10.51 35.70 11.60
N ASP A 101 -10.62 34.60 10.85
CA ASP A 101 -11.20 33.36 11.37
C ASP A 101 -10.26 32.67 12.36
N TRP A 102 -8.94 32.70 12.13
CA TRP A 102 -7.95 32.24 13.11
C TRP A 102 -8.02 33.02 14.41
N GLU A 103 -8.10 34.34 14.35
CA GLU A 103 -8.24 35.21 15.53
C GLU A 103 -9.54 34.91 16.28
N HIS A 104 -10.64 34.70 15.56
CA HIS A 104 -11.93 34.33 16.16
C HIS A 104 -11.84 32.99 16.89
N ILE A 105 -11.32 31.94 16.23
CA ILE A 105 -11.16 30.61 16.83
C ILE A 105 -10.26 30.69 18.07
N SER A 106 -9.13 31.41 17.99
CA SER A 106 -8.23 31.63 19.13
C SER A 106 -8.95 32.30 20.30
N SER A 107 -9.75 33.33 20.04
CA SER A 107 -10.51 34.04 21.07
C SER A 107 -11.56 33.15 21.75
N CYS A 108 -12.20 32.26 21.01
CA CYS A 108 -13.14 31.29 21.56
C CYS A 108 -12.42 30.24 22.44
N GLN A 109 -11.25 29.74 22.01
CA GLN A 109 -10.46 28.78 22.79
C GLN A 109 -10.02 29.37 24.14
N GLU A 110 -9.59 30.62 24.18
CA GLU A 110 -9.27 31.32 25.44
C GLU A 110 -10.47 31.46 26.38
N GLN A 111 -11.67 31.71 25.82
CA GLN A 111 -12.91 31.87 26.60
C GLN A 111 -13.49 30.55 27.13
N THR A 112 -13.25 29.41 26.45
CA THR A 112 -13.76 28.10 26.90
C THR A 112 -13.20 27.61 28.24
N GLY A 113 -12.14 28.23 28.77
CA GLY A 113 -11.68 28.05 30.16
C GLY A 113 -12.62 28.63 31.21
N GLU A 114 -13.55 29.52 30.82
CA GLU A 114 -14.49 30.24 31.68
C GLU A 114 -15.93 30.14 31.11
N LEU A 115 -16.51 28.94 31.13
CA LEU A 115 -17.97 28.65 31.06
C LEU A 115 -18.91 29.70 30.41
N ASP A 116 -19.24 29.53 29.12
CA ASP A 116 -20.62 29.77 28.62
C ASP A 116 -20.99 29.04 27.31
N GLY A 117 -20.32 27.98 26.89
CA GLY A 117 -20.86 27.08 25.85
C GLY A 117 -21.10 27.71 24.47
N SER A 118 -20.67 28.94 24.19
CA SER A 118 -20.56 29.44 22.82
C SER A 118 -19.25 28.94 22.23
N GLY A 119 -19.31 27.77 21.59
CA GLY A 119 -18.25 27.37 20.67
C GLY A 119 -18.07 28.42 19.55
N PRO A 120 -16.98 28.33 18.77
CA PRO A 120 -16.81 29.16 17.57
C PRO A 120 -18.05 29.07 16.67
N ASP A 121 -18.37 30.18 16.01
CA ASP A 121 -19.48 30.23 15.06
C ASP A 121 -19.30 29.14 13.98
N GLU A 122 -20.25 28.22 13.86
CA GLU A 122 -20.19 27.09 12.93
C GLU A 122 -20.00 27.54 11.48
N ASP A 123 -20.52 28.72 11.12
CA ASP A 123 -20.38 29.28 9.77
C ASP A 123 -18.93 29.72 9.47
N ARG A 124 -18.09 29.86 10.50
CA ARG A 124 -16.67 30.24 10.41
C ARG A 124 -15.72 29.04 10.55
N LEU A 125 -16.24 27.87 10.92
CA LEU A 125 -15.46 26.64 11.00
C LEU A 125 -15.09 26.10 9.62
N VAL A 126 -13.95 25.42 9.54
CA VAL A 126 -13.61 24.59 8.38
C VAL A 126 -14.66 23.50 8.27
N GLN A 127 -15.30 23.40 7.12
CA GLN A 127 -16.40 22.46 6.94
C GLN A 127 -16.50 22.01 5.49
N ALA A 128 -16.99 20.78 5.31
CA ALA A 128 -17.31 20.26 3.99
C ALA A 128 -18.62 19.47 3.98
N ASP A 129 -19.32 19.55 2.85
CA ASP A 129 -20.52 18.76 2.59
C ASP A 129 -20.11 17.50 1.84
N TYR A 130 -20.61 16.36 2.28
CA TYR A 130 -20.29 15.04 1.76
C TYR A 130 -21.56 14.31 1.37
N LYS A 131 -21.50 13.61 0.26
CA LYS A 131 -22.50 12.63 -0.15
C LYS A 131 -21.90 11.25 0.08
N VAL A 132 -22.54 10.46 0.94
CA VAL A 132 -22.03 9.13 1.33
C VAL A 132 -23.03 8.07 0.90
N ARG A 133 -22.58 7.13 0.08
CA ARG A 133 -23.36 5.96 -0.32
C ARG A 133 -22.98 4.78 0.54
N VAL A 134 -23.97 4.18 1.17
CA VAL A 134 -23.79 2.97 1.95
C VAL A 134 -24.11 1.72 1.13
N THR A 135 -23.64 0.56 1.58
CA THR A 135 -23.85 -0.74 0.92
C THR A 135 -25.21 -1.38 1.24
N ASP A 136 -25.80 -1.07 2.39
CA ASP A 136 -27.15 -1.48 2.78
C ASP A 136 -27.88 -0.32 3.47
N PRO A 137 -29.14 -0.02 3.12
CA PRO A 137 -29.89 1.10 3.71
C PRO A 137 -30.07 0.99 5.23
N ARG A 138 -29.96 -0.21 5.81
CA ARG A 138 -30.05 -0.40 7.26
C ARG A 138 -28.97 0.38 8.03
N TRP A 139 -27.84 0.66 7.39
CA TRP A 139 -26.75 1.45 7.99
C TRP A 139 -27.16 2.90 8.28
N LEU A 140 -28.26 3.38 7.68
CA LEU A 140 -28.78 4.74 7.85
C LEU A 140 -30.00 4.83 8.78
N GLU A 141 -30.50 3.72 9.34
CA GLU A 141 -31.77 3.68 10.09
C GLU A 141 -31.82 4.59 11.33
N HIS A 142 -30.67 4.90 11.91
CA HIS A 142 -30.55 5.74 13.10
C HIS A 142 -30.48 7.25 12.75
N LEU A 143 -30.36 7.61 11.48
CA LEU A 143 -30.17 8.99 11.03
C LEU A 143 -31.49 9.70 10.75
N ALA A 144 -31.50 11.01 10.99
CA ALA A 144 -32.59 11.91 10.60
C ALA A 144 -32.01 13.28 10.21
N PRO A 145 -32.62 14.00 9.24
CA PRO A 145 -32.19 15.37 8.91
C PRO A 145 -32.14 16.27 10.14
N GLY A 146 -31.03 17.01 10.29
CA GLY A 146 -30.76 17.87 11.44
C GLY A 146 -30.11 17.16 12.64
N LEU A 147 -29.96 15.83 12.63
CA LEU A 147 -29.19 15.12 13.65
C LEU A 147 -27.72 15.55 13.60
N SER A 148 -27.15 15.92 14.75
CA SER A 148 -25.75 16.29 14.95
C SER A 148 -25.10 15.40 16.00
N TRP A 149 -23.85 14.99 15.79
CA TRP A 149 -23.04 14.26 16.77
C TRP A 149 -21.55 14.53 16.55
N LYS A 150 -20.73 14.25 17.56
CA LYS A 150 -19.28 14.42 17.51
C LYS A 150 -18.58 13.10 17.19
N GLY A 151 -17.48 13.19 16.44
CA GLY A 151 -16.63 12.05 16.09
C GLY A 151 -15.18 12.26 16.52
N GLY A 152 -14.55 11.18 16.99
CA GLY A 152 -13.22 11.18 17.58
C GLY A 152 -12.12 10.57 16.71
N TYR A 153 -12.40 10.24 15.46
CA TYR A 153 -11.43 9.55 14.58
C TYR A 153 -10.84 10.48 13.53
N TYR A 154 -9.53 10.38 13.32
CA TYR A 154 -8.84 11.07 12.23
C TYR A 154 -9.01 10.33 10.89
N PRO A 155 -9.07 11.07 9.78
CA PRO A 155 -8.91 10.50 8.45
C PRO A 155 -7.60 9.73 8.36
N ASN A 156 -7.61 8.61 7.63
CA ASN A 156 -6.42 7.81 7.41
C ASN A 156 -6.36 7.39 5.93
N PRO A 157 -5.36 7.87 5.17
CA PRO A 157 -5.21 7.54 3.75
C PRO A 157 -5.15 6.04 3.47
N ALA A 158 -4.66 5.23 4.43
CA ALA A 158 -4.61 3.78 4.33
C ALA A 158 -5.98 3.08 4.26
N ARG A 159 -7.11 3.82 4.41
CA ARG A 159 -8.48 3.29 4.45
C ARG A 159 -9.31 3.65 3.22
N ARG A 160 -8.63 3.82 2.08
CA ARG A 160 -9.23 4.18 0.78
C ARG A 160 -9.43 2.99 -0.17
N LEU A 161 -9.28 1.77 0.34
CA LEU A 161 -9.56 0.54 -0.40
C LEU A 161 -11.02 0.49 -0.88
N ARG A 162 -11.22 0.40 -2.20
CA ARG A 162 -12.54 0.27 -2.83
C ARG A 162 -12.83 -1.21 -3.09
N ALA A 163 -14.12 -1.54 -3.27
CA ALA A 163 -14.53 -2.91 -3.60
C ALA A 163 -13.87 -3.43 -4.89
N ASP A 164 -13.70 -2.54 -5.89
CA ASP A 164 -13.10 -2.88 -7.17
C ASP A 164 -11.57 -3.12 -7.08
N ASP A 165 -10.90 -2.63 -6.03
CA ASP A 165 -9.48 -2.92 -5.81
C ASP A 165 -9.25 -4.29 -5.19
N ALA A 166 -10.22 -4.78 -4.39
CA ALA A 166 -10.08 -5.97 -3.56
C ALA A 166 -9.54 -7.20 -4.34
N PRO A 167 -10.00 -7.51 -5.57
CA PRO A 167 -9.47 -8.65 -6.32
C PRO A 167 -8.00 -8.51 -6.78
N HIS A 168 -7.43 -7.30 -6.74
CA HIS A 168 -6.14 -6.97 -7.34
C HIS A 168 -5.04 -6.67 -6.33
N VAL A 169 -5.37 -6.58 -5.05
CA VAL A 169 -4.41 -6.23 -3.98
C VAL A 169 -4.12 -7.43 -3.07
N PRO A 170 -2.93 -7.49 -2.46
CA PRO A 170 -2.56 -8.55 -1.53
C PRO A 170 -3.37 -8.48 -0.23
N ASP A 171 -3.67 -9.63 0.35
CA ASP A 171 -4.10 -9.74 1.74
C ASP A 171 -2.89 -9.63 2.67
N LEU A 172 -2.65 -8.42 3.18
CA LEU A 172 -1.53 -8.13 4.08
C LEU A 172 -1.80 -8.52 5.54
N THR A 173 -2.98 -9.08 5.86
CA THR A 173 -3.31 -9.46 7.24
C THR A 173 -2.58 -10.70 7.70
N ALA A 174 -2.34 -11.62 6.77
CA ALA A 174 -1.71 -12.89 7.04
C ALA A 174 -1.04 -13.41 5.76
N PRO A 175 0.24 -13.80 5.82
CA PRO A 175 0.87 -14.47 4.70
C PRO A 175 0.23 -15.85 4.45
N GLU A 176 0.08 -16.22 3.18
CA GLU A 176 -0.29 -17.57 2.74
C GLU A 176 0.80 -18.60 3.10
N ALA A 177 2.07 -18.16 3.06
CA ALA A 177 3.23 -18.93 3.44
C ALA A 177 4.36 -18.02 3.93
N VAL A 178 5.20 -18.53 4.83
CA VAL A 178 6.44 -17.90 5.27
C VAL A 178 7.58 -18.88 5.03
N LEU A 179 8.60 -18.46 4.30
CA LEU A 179 9.77 -19.28 3.97
C LEU A 179 11.00 -18.78 4.72
N THR A 180 11.77 -19.69 5.31
CA THR A 180 13.04 -19.42 5.99
C THR A 180 14.17 -20.18 5.28
N PRO A 181 14.62 -19.70 4.10
CA PRO A 181 15.51 -20.47 3.22
C PRO A 181 16.88 -20.78 3.82
N PHE A 182 17.41 -19.93 4.71
CA PHE A 182 18.80 -19.98 5.18
C PHE A 182 18.91 -20.19 6.70
N THR A 183 18.15 -21.12 7.29
CA THR A 183 18.27 -21.38 8.74
C THR A 183 19.62 -21.99 9.15
N GLY A 184 20.18 -21.55 10.27
CA GLY A 184 21.33 -22.19 10.92
C GLY A 184 22.69 -21.52 10.69
N TYR A 185 22.69 -20.33 10.11
CA TYR A 185 23.86 -19.46 9.97
C TYR A 185 23.83 -18.35 11.04
N ASP A 186 24.99 -17.78 11.35
CA ASP A 186 25.09 -16.65 12.30
C ASP A 186 24.52 -15.34 11.71
N TYR A 187 24.38 -15.24 10.38
CA TYR A 187 23.86 -14.07 9.63
C TYR A 187 23.09 -14.50 8.36
N PRO A 188 21.86 -15.02 8.45
CA PRO A 188 21.15 -15.60 7.31
C PRO A 188 20.35 -14.57 6.48
N HIS A 189 21.00 -13.48 6.08
CA HIS A 189 20.32 -12.39 5.40
C HIS A 189 19.97 -12.75 3.95
N ILE A 190 18.68 -12.66 3.64
CA ILE A 190 18.17 -12.80 2.28
C ILE A 190 18.43 -11.49 1.54
N VAL A 191 19.16 -11.54 0.43
CA VAL A 191 19.52 -10.35 -0.35
C VAL A 191 18.39 -9.96 -1.29
N THR A 192 17.87 -10.92 -2.06
CA THR A 192 16.82 -10.66 -3.03
C THR A 192 16.01 -11.92 -3.33
N SER A 193 14.85 -11.74 -3.95
CA SER A 193 14.05 -12.82 -4.50
C SER A 193 13.47 -12.43 -5.86
N ALA A 194 13.25 -13.43 -6.72
CA ALA A 194 12.66 -13.22 -8.03
C ALA A 194 11.81 -14.40 -8.48
N PHE A 195 10.60 -14.11 -8.96
CA PHE A 195 9.76 -15.09 -9.64
C PHE A 195 10.25 -15.38 -11.06
N SER A 196 10.10 -16.62 -11.53
CA SER A 196 10.25 -16.95 -12.96
C SER A 196 9.19 -16.22 -13.80
N ASP A 197 9.44 -16.01 -15.10
CA ASP A 197 8.51 -15.27 -15.98
C ASP A 197 7.12 -15.91 -16.11
N ASP A 198 7.00 -17.21 -15.83
CA ASP A 198 5.74 -17.95 -15.81
C ASP A 198 5.10 -18.04 -14.40
N GLY A 199 5.74 -17.44 -13.40
CA GLY A 199 5.32 -17.42 -12.00
C GLY A 199 5.44 -18.75 -11.27
N ARG A 200 5.96 -19.82 -11.89
CA ARG A 200 5.99 -21.15 -11.29
C ARG A 200 7.10 -21.35 -10.27
N LEU A 201 8.18 -20.59 -10.36
CA LEU A 201 9.33 -20.70 -9.46
C LEU A 201 9.58 -19.39 -8.73
N LEU A 202 10.06 -19.48 -7.49
CA LEU A 202 10.58 -18.36 -6.72
C LEU A 202 12.03 -18.68 -6.31
N ALA A 203 12.96 -17.85 -6.73
CA ALA A 203 14.36 -17.94 -6.32
C ALA A 203 14.66 -16.92 -5.21
N ALA A 204 15.56 -17.27 -4.30
CA ALA A 204 16.08 -16.38 -3.27
C ALA A 204 17.57 -16.62 -3.03
N THR A 205 18.32 -15.55 -2.77
CA THR A 205 19.76 -15.60 -2.51
C THR A 205 20.12 -15.09 -1.12
N SER A 206 21.15 -15.67 -0.52
CA SER A 206 21.72 -15.20 0.74
C SER A 206 22.89 -14.24 0.53
N GLU A 207 23.32 -13.59 1.61
CA GLU A 207 24.56 -12.80 1.62
C GLU A 207 25.80 -13.63 1.29
N ASP A 208 25.82 -14.93 1.56
CA ASP A 208 26.94 -15.80 1.20
C ASP A 208 26.87 -16.30 -0.25
N GLY A 209 25.85 -15.88 -1.02
CA GLY A 209 25.63 -16.33 -2.40
C GLY A 209 24.99 -17.71 -2.50
N ASP A 210 24.44 -18.24 -1.40
CA ASP A 210 23.62 -19.45 -1.45
C ASP A 210 22.32 -19.16 -2.21
N LEU A 211 21.88 -20.11 -3.02
CA LEU A 211 20.66 -20.02 -3.81
C LEU A 211 19.70 -21.13 -3.41
N VAL A 212 18.44 -20.74 -3.16
CA VAL A 212 17.31 -21.66 -3.05
C VAL A 212 16.26 -21.31 -4.10
N VAL A 213 15.66 -22.32 -4.71
CA VAL A 213 14.54 -22.17 -5.65
C VAL A 213 13.37 -23.03 -5.18
N TYR A 214 12.19 -22.44 -5.09
CA TYR A 214 10.95 -23.08 -4.67
C TYR A 214 9.97 -23.24 -5.83
N ASP A 215 9.21 -24.33 -5.81
CA ASP A 215 7.98 -24.48 -6.61
C ASP A 215 6.87 -23.66 -5.95
N THR A 216 6.26 -22.74 -6.68
CA THR A 216 5.21 -21.87 -6.12
C THR A 216 3.89 -22.60 -5.90
N GLY A 217 3.69 -23.80 -6.48
CA GLY A 217 2.46 -24.57 -6.30
C GLY A 217 2.28 -25.08 -4.87
N ASP A 218 3.38 -25.48 -4.23
CA ASP A 218 3.37 -26.10 -2.89
C ASP A 218 4.53 -25.65 -1.98
N TRP A 219 5.35 -24.71 -2.44
CA TRP A 219 6.55 -24.22 -1.76
C TRP A 219 7.60 -25.31 -1.49
N SER A 220 7.59 -26.40 -2.27
CA SER A 220 8.65 -27.40 -2.21
C SER A 220 9.96 -26.87 -2.78
N GLU A 221 11.07 -27.17 -2.11
CA GLU A 221 12.41 -26.82 -2.59
C GLU A 221 12.74 -27.64 -3.85
N ARG A 222 13.01 -26.94 -4.95
CA ARG A 222 13.46 -27.51 -6.23
C ARG A 222 14.98 -27.56 -6.35
N LEU A 223 15.66 -26.57 -5.78
CA LEU A 223 17.11 -26.44 -5.82
C LEU A 223 17.60 -25.77 -4.54
N ARG A 224 18.72 -26.28 -4.02
CA ARG A 224 19.58 -25.58 -3.07
C ARG A 224 21.02 -25.80 -3.48
N THR A 225 21.77 -24.73 -3.59
CA THR A 225 23.17 -24.78 -4.03
C THR A 225 23.93 -23.58 -3.50
N SER A 226 25.24 -23.74 -3.37
CA SER A 226 26.20 -22.71 -2.94
C SER A 226 27.26 -22.58 -4.04
N PRO A 227 26.93 -21.92 -5.17
CA PRO A 227 27.83 -21.86 -6.30
C PRO A 227 29.07 -21.04 -5.94
N ALA A 228 30.24 -21.67 -6.03
CA ALA A 228 31.49 -21.06 -5.59
C ALA A 228 31.83 -19.82 -6.43
N ALA A 229 31.99 -18.67 -5.76
CA ALA A 229 32.29 -17.38 -6.38
C ALA A 229 31.24 -16.91 -7.40
N ALA A 230 29.97 -17.27 -7.19
CA ALA A 230 28.85 -16.63 -7.85
C ALA A 230 28.38 -15.43 -7.02
N GLY A 231 27.89 -14.38 -7.69
CA GLY A 231 27.33 -13.24 -6.99
C GLY A 231 25.90 -13.46 -6.49
N ARG A 232 25.31 -12.40 -5.95
CA ARG A 232 24.06 -12.45 -5.17
C ARG A 232 22.84 -12.01 -5.97
N GLU A 233 23.04 -11.30 -7.09
CA GLU A 233 21.96 -10.75 -7.91
C GLU A 233 21.36 -11.83 -8.81
N ILE A 234 20.03 -11.99 -8.71
CA ILE A 234 19.27 -13.00 -9.43
C ILE A 234 18.75 -12.43 -10.74
N MET A 235 18.97 -13.12 -11.85
CA MET A 235 18.22 -12.88 -13.08
C MET A 235 17.77 -14.19 -13.74
N TRP A 236 16.48 -14.31 -14.02
CA TRP A 236 15.94 -15.38 -14.85
C TRP A 236 16.23 -15.10 -16.33
N ALA A 237 16.61 -16.10 -17.12
CA ALA A 237 16.69 -15.95 -18.57
C ALA A 237 15.27 -15.81 -19.16
N PRO A 238 15.03 -14.87 -20.09
CA PRO A 238 13.68 -14.59 -20.59
C PRO A 238 12.95 -15.82 -21.15
N GLY A 239 11.79 -16.14 -20.56
CA GLY A 239 10.92 -17.25 -20.95
C GLY A 239 11.48 -18.64 -20.66
N GLN A 240 12.53 -18.76 -19.84
CA GLN A 240 13.17 -20.02 -19.49
C GLN A 240 13.29 -20.17 -17.98
N HIS A 241 13.33 -21.41 -17.48
CA HIS A 241 13.70 -21.69 -16.09
C HIS A 241 15.22 -21.80 -15.92
N VAL A 242 15.96 -20.89 -16.56
CA VAL A 242 17.40 -20.78 -16.39
C VAL A 242 17.68 -19.56 -15.53
N ILE A 243 18.31 -19.75 -14.38
CA ILE A 243 18.71 -18.66 -13.48
C ILE A 243 20.18 -18.32 -13.70
N THR A 244 20.51 -17.04 -13.63
CA THR A 244 21.89 -16.55 -13.60
C THR A 244 22.17 -15.79 -12.31
N LEU A 245 23.38 -15.95 -11.78
CA LEU A 245 23.90 -15.21 -10.64
C LEU A 245 25.10 -14.35 -11.06
N LYS A 246 25.13 -13.10 -10.60
CA LYS A 246 26.20 -12.11 -10.89
C LYS A 246 26.51 -11.23 -9.67
N GLU A 247 27.71 -10.65 -9.62
CA GLU A 247 28.08 -9.63 -8.62
C GLU A 247 27.66 -8.23 -9.10
N ASP A 248 27.48 -7.32 -8.14
CA ASP A 248 26.96 -5.95 -8.33
C ASP A 248 28.04 -4.99 -8.87
N GLU A 249 29.31 -5.23 -8.53
CA GLU A 249 30.45 -4.43 -8.99
C GLU A 249 31.52 -5.32 -9.64
N ASP A 250 31.96 -4.91 -10.83
CA ASP A 250 32.95 -5.56 -11.70
C ASP A 250 32.47 -6.78 -12.53
N ASP A 251 32.30 -6.52 -13.84
CA ASP A 251 32.08 -7.48 -14.95
C ASP A 251 33.19 -8.56 -15.11
N GLU A 252 34.12 -8.69 -14.16
CA GLU A 252 35.19 -9.70 -14.19
C GLU A 252 34.76 -11.07 -13.62
N VAL A 253 33.60 -11.13 -12.94
CA VAL A 253 33.11 -12.35 -12.29
C VAL A 253 32.53 -13.34 -13.31
N ARG A 254 32.79 -14.63 -13.07
CA ARG A 254 32.26 -15.72 -13.90
C ARG A 254 30.74 -15.78 -13.73
N PRO A 255 29.94 -15.61 -14.79
CA PRO A 255 28.52 -15.90 -14.70
C PRO A 255 28.34 -17.36 -14.32
N TRP A 256 27.52 -17.59 -13.30
CA TRP A 256 26.99 -18.91 -13.01
C TRP A 256 25.56 -18.98 -13.54
N ALA A 257 25.23 -20.07 -14.23
CA ALA A 257 23.90 -20.29 -14.77
C ALA A 257 23.44 -21.74 -14.55
N TYR A 258 22.17 -21.91 -14.22
CA TYR A 258 21.60 -23.22 -13.94
C TYR A 258 20.23 -23.36 -14.58
N ASP A 259 20.05 -24.45 -15.32
CA ASP A 259 18.80 -24.82 -15.96
C ASP A 259 18.01 -25.75 -15.02
N LEU A 260 16.88 -25.25 -14.50
CA LEU A 260 16.01 -25.98 -13.58
C LEU A 260 15.20 -27.08 -14.29
N ASP A 261 14.99 -26.98 -15.61
CA ASP A 261 14.22 -27.98 -16.37
C ASP A 261 15.08 -29.22 -16.65
N SER A 262 16.36 -29.02 -17.01
CA SER A 262 17.32 -30.11 -17.20
C SER A 262 18.07 -30.49 -15.92
N ASN A 263 17.96 -29.68 -14.86
CA ASN A 263 18.64 -29.84 -13.58
C ASN A 263 20.17 -29.94 -13.74
N THR A 264 20.74 -29.00 -14.50
CA THR A 264 22.18 -28.96 -14.80
C THR A 264 22.69 -27.52 -14.88
N GLU A 265 23.92 -27.31 -14.42
CA GLU A 265 24.66 -26.09 -14.76
C GLU A 265 24.78 -25.97 -16.28
N THR A 266 24.60 -24.75 -16.77
CA THR A 266 24.64 -24.42 -18.19
C THR A 266 25.54 -23.22 -18.43
N ASN A 267 25.88 -22.99 -19.69
CA ASN A 267 26.65 -21.82 -20.09
C ASN A 267 25.72 -20.82 -20.78
N LEU A 268 25.31 -19.81 -20.03
CA LEU A 268 24.55 -18.67 -20.53
C LEU A 268 25.46 -17.43 -20.48
N PRO A 269 25.50 -16.59 -21.53
CA PRO A 269 26.14 -15.28 -21.43
C PRO A 269 25.54 -14.46 -20.28
N VAL A 270 26.39 -13.65 -19.62
CA VAL A 270 25.97 -12.68 -18.60
C VAL A 270 24.78 -11.88 -19.14
N GLN A 271 23.70 -11.83 -18.36
CA GLN A 271 22.59 -10.94 -18.67
C GLN A 271 22.96 -9.53 -18.17
N PRO A 272 23.01 -8.49 -19.04
CA PRO A 272 23.36 -7.14 -18.60
C PRO A 272 22.23 -6.53 -17.77
N GLY A 273 22.50 -5.46 -17.01
CA GLY A 273 21.49 -4.82 -16.18
C GLY A 273 21.28 -5.57 -14.86
N ARG A 274 21.05 -4.85 -13.77
CA ARG A 274 20.59 -5.40 -12.49
C ARG A 274 19.17 -5.95 -12.58
N VAL A 275 18.27 -5.22 -13.25
CA VAL A 275 16.86 -5.62 -13.43
C VAL A 275 16.50 -5.69 -14.90
N ARG A 276 15.55 -6.57 -15.24
CA ARG A 276 15.01 -6.69 -16.60
C ARG A 276 13.48 -6.67 -16.64
N SER A 277 12.98 -6.28 -17.80
CA SER A 277 11.61 -6.53 -18.22
C SER A 277 11.34 -8.01 -18.52
N ARG A 278 10.06 -8.41 -18.55
CA ARG A 278 9.61 -9.81 -18.68
C ARG A 278 10.13 -10.52 -19.93
N THR A 279 10.12 -9.86 -21.08
CA THR A 279 10.62 -10.40 -22.35
C THR A 279 12.13 -10.20 -22.52
N GLY A 280 12.75 -9.42 -21.62
CA GLY A 280 14.13 -8.99 -21.72
C GLY A 280 14.37 -7.94 -22.81
N ALA A 281 13.32 -7.26 -23.30
CA ALA A 281 13.44 -6.15 -24.24
C ALA A 281 14.16 -4.93 -23.61
N PHE A 282 13.91 -4.70 -22.34
CA PHE A 282 14.58 -3.70 -21.50
C PHE A 282 15.35 -4.38 -20.36
N ARG A 283 16.53 -3.83 -20.08
CA ARG A 283 17.39 -4.15 -18.95
C ARG A 283 17.97 -2.84 -18.44
N VAL A 284 18.11 -2.71 -17.13
CA VAL A 284 18.57 -1.47 -16.51
C VAL A 284 19.59 -1.72 -15.41
N GLU A 285 20.59 -0.87 -15.36
CA GLU A 285 21.40 -0.58 -14.17
C GLU A 285 20.87 0.69 -13.51
N PHE A 286 21.04 0.85 -12.21
CA PHE A 286 20.60 2.04 -11.51
C PHE A 286 21.44 2.34 -10.26
N GLY A 287 21.56 3.62 -9.95
CA GLY A 287 22.38 4.16 -8.88
C GLY A 287 22.59 5.66 -9.07
N ASP A 288 23.00 6.39 -8.02
CA ASP A 288 23.32 7.82 -8.05
C ASP A 288 22.28 8.68 -8.81
N GLY A 289 20.99 8.50 -8.50
CA GLY A 289 19.88 9.27 -9.04
C GLY A 289 19.61 9.03 -10.53
N ARG A 290 20.11 7.92 -11.09
CA ARG A 290 20.03 7.60 -12.52
C ARG A 290 19.60 6.15 -12.76
N VAL A 291 18.89 5.95 -13.86
CA VAL A 291 18.61 4.65 -14.46
C VAL A 291 19.23 4.57 -15.86
N ASP A 292 20.02 3.54 -16.09
CA ASP A 292 20.76 3.28 -17.33
C ASP A 292 20.20 2.07 -18.06
N PHE A 293 19.69 2.26 -19.26
CA PHE A 293 19.25 1.19 -20.15
C PHE A 293 20.46 0.53 -20.82
N VAL A 294 20.59 -0.79 -20.70
CA VAL A 294 21.78 -1.54 -21.14
C VAL A 294 21.42 -2.76 -21.98
N SER A 295 21.91 -2.83 -23.21
CA SER A 295 21.76 -4.00 -24.09
C SER A 295 23.00 -4.91 -24.15
N GLY A 296 24.12 -4.50 -23.56
CA GLY A 296 25.38 -5.26 -23.51
C GLY A 296 26.41 -4.64 -22.56
N GLN A 297 27.65 -5.17 -22.56
CA GLN A 297 28.77 -4.76 -21.69
C GLN A 297 29.42 -3.41 -22.07
N SER A 298 28.66 -2.49 -22.68
CA SER A 298 29.17 -1.20 -23.18
C SER A 298 28.49 -0.04 -22.49
N SER A 299 28.86 1.19 -22.85
CA SER A 299 28.15 2.40 -22.39
C SER A 299 26.64 2.25 -22.55
N PRO A 300 25.83 2.79 -21.61
CA PRO A 300 24.39 2.61 -21.66
C PRO A 300 23.81 3.16 -22.98
N ASP A 301 22.81 2.46 -23.51
CA ASP A 301 22.11 2.85 -24.73
C ASP A 301 21.36 4.17 -24.53
N ARG A 302 20.85 4.36 -23.31
CA ARG A 302 20.16 5.56 -22.86
C ARG A 302 20.22 5.63 -21.33
N ALA A 303 20.32 6.85 -20.81
CA ALA A 303 20.21 7.12 -19.38
C ALA A 303 19.03 8.05 -19.09
N VAL A 304 18.38 7.86 -17.95
CA VAL A 304 17.35 8.76 -17.40
C VAL A 304 17.81 9.23 -16.04
N ARG A 305 17.93 10.55 -15.89
CA ARG A 305 18.33 11.20 -14.63
C ARG A 305 17.07 11.63 -13.88
N LEU A 306 16.97 11.29 -12.60
CA LEU A 306 15.81 11.52 -11.74
C LEU A 306 16.07 12.61 -10.70
N GLY A 307 17.32 12.75 -10.25
CA GLY A 307 17.77 13.80 -9.34
C GLY A 307 18.94 14.63 -9.89
N ASP A 308 19.10 15.84 -9.34
CA ASP A 308 20.20 16.74 -9.68
C ASP A 308 21.44 16.51 -8.80
N GLU A 309 21.29 15.81 -7.67
CA GLU A 309 22.36 15.56 -6.70
C GLU A 309 22.88 14.12 -6.74
N SER A 310 24.15 13.94 -6.36
CA SER A 310 24.80 12.62 -6.34
C SER A 310 24.43 11.77 -5.12
N SER A 311 23.67 12.33 -4.18
CA SER A 311 23.21 11.68 -2.96
C SER A 311 21.84 11.02 -3.10
N ASP A 312 21.13 11.27 -4.20
CA ASP A 312 19.81 10.69 -4.43
C ASP A 312 20.00 9.25 -4.91
N LEU A 313 19.44 8.27 -4.20
CA LEU A 313 19.60 6.86 -4.53
C LEU A 313 18.37 6.33 -5.24
N VAL A 314 18.61 5.63 -6.36
CA VAL A 314 17.60 4.73 -6.93
C VAL A 314 17.72 3.42 -6.18
N MET A 315 16.66 3.04 -5.48
CA MET A 315 16.67 1.90 -4.57
C MET A 315 16.21 0.62 -5.25
N ASP A 316 15.20 0.73 -6.12
CA ASP A 316 14.65 -0.43 -6.82
C ASP A 316 13.88 -0.02 -8.09
N VAL A 317 13.67 -0.99 -8.99
CA VAL A 317 12.98 -0.82 -10.27
C VAL A 317 12.05 -2.00 -10.56
N ALA A 318 10.81 -1.70 -10.95
CA ALA A 318 9.85 -2.70 -11.40
C ALA A 318 9.28 -2.39 -12.80
N PHE A 319 9.01 -3.42 -13.61
CA PHE A 319 8.35 -3.28 -14.91
C PHE A 319 6.91 -3.77 -14.86
N SER A 320 6.00 -3.13 -15.61
CA SER A 320 4.70 -3.73 -15.95
C SER A 320 4.89 -4.93 -16.90
N ALA A 321 3.97 -5.90 -16.89
CA ALA A 321 4.10 -7.10 -17.72
C ALA A 321 3.99 -6.83 -19.22
N ASP A 322 3.31 -5.74 -19.60
CA ASP A 322 3.25 -5.24 -20.98
C ASP A 322 4.45 -4.36 -21.38
N GLU A 323 5.38 -4.13 -20.46
CA GLU A 323 6.61 -3.35 -20.62
C GLU A 323 6.39 -1.90 -21.09
N THR A 324 5.17 -1.38 -20.92
CA THR A 324 4.84 0.01 -21.26
C THR A 324 5.16 0.98 -20.12
N ARG A 325 5.33 0.47 -18.89
CA ARG A 325 5.68 1.25 -17.70
C ARG A 325 6.82 0.59 -16.95
N MET A 326 7.71 1.44 -16.44
CA MET A 326 8.72 1.11 -15.45
C MET A 326 8.53 2.05 -14.26
N PHE A 327 8.59 1.49 -13.07
CA PHE A 327 8.42 2.18 -11.80
C PHE A 327 9.76 2.21 -11.11
N VAL A 328 10.24 3.40 -10.75
CA VAL A 328 11.57 3.59 -10.16
C VAL A 328 11.41 4.21 -8.79
N ALA A 329 11.79 3.47 -7.75
CA ALA A 329 11.84 3.96 -6.38
C ALA A 329 13.08 4.85 -6.21
N HIS A 330 12.86 6.13 -5.91
CA HIS A 330 13.88 7.15 -5.82
C HIS A 330 13.54 8.14 -4.70
N ASP A 331 14.39 8.18 -3.67
CA ASP A 331 14.14 8.97 -2.44
C ASP A 331 12.74 8.68 -1.85
N SER A 332 11.83 9.66 -1.85
CA SER A 332 10.45 9.56 -1.36
C SER A 332 9.41 9.51 -2.50
N GLU A 333 9.85 9.17 -3.71
CA GLU A 333 9.03 9.18 -4.91
C GLU A 333 9.16 7.88 -5.71
N VAL A 334 8.08 7.49 -6.38
CA VAL A 334 8.10 6.50 -7.45
C VAL A 334 7.89 7.20 -8.79
N HIS A 335 8.91 7.22 -9.63
CA HIS A 335 8.78 7.73 -11.00
C HIS A 335 8.20 6.65 -11.91
N VAL A 336 7.20 7.02 -12.70
CA VAL A 336 6.61 6.19 -13.75
C VAL A 336 7.22 6.59 -15.08
N ILE A 337 7.91 5.67 -15.74
CA ILE A 337 8.70 5.93 -16.95
C ILE A 337 8.21 5.04 -18.09
N GLU A 338 8.11 5.58 -19.30
CA GLU A 338 7.92 4.80 -20.52
C GLU A 338 9.25 4.16 -20.95
N PRO A 339 9.42 2.83 -20.85
CA PRO A 339 10.72 2.20 -21.07
C PRO A 339 11.19 2.32 -22.52
N ALA A 340 10.29 2.43 -23.48
CA ALA A 340 10.66 2.56 -24.90
C ALA A 340 11.38 3.88 -25.20
N THR A 341 11.02 4.96 -24.51
CA THR A 341 11.53 6.31 -24.79
C THR A 341 12.41 6.87 -23.68
N GLY A 342 12.29 6.37 -22.45
CA GLY A 342 12.91 6.94 -21.26
C GLY A 342 12.18 8.18 -20.73
N THR A 343 10.96 8.43 -21.19
CA THR A 343 10.16 9.59 -20.77
C THR A 343 9.56 9.35 -19.39
N ILE A 344 9.73 10.28 -18.46
CA ILE A 344 9.00 10.29 -17.19
C ILE A 344 7.54 10.68 -17.50
N LEU A 345 6.64 9.73 -17.31
CA LEU A 345 5.20 9.86 -17.53
C LEU A 345 4.49 10.47 -16.31
N ASP A 346 4.93 10.08 -15.11
CA ASP A 346 4.31 10.49 -13.86
C ASP A 346 5.27 10.35 -12.67
N THR A 347 4.87 10.92 -11.53
CA THR A 347 5.53 10.76 -10.22
C THR A 347 4.48 10.52 -9.14
N ILE A 348 4.68 9.47 -8.33
CA ILE A 348 3.87 9.14 -7.15
C ILE A 348 4.69 9.47 -5.91
N THR A 349 4.25 10.45 -5.12
CA THR A 349 4.91 10.81 -3.86
C THR A 349 4.47 9.89 -2.73
N VAL A 350 5.44 9.35 -1.99
CA VAL A 350 5.25 8.51 -0.81
C VAL A 350 5.65 9.35 0.41
N PRO A 351 4.68 9.87 1.18
CA PRO A 351 4.98 10.85 2.22
C PRO A 351 5.85 10.28 3.35
N GLY A 352 6.92 10.99 3.68
CA GLY A 352 7.65 10.85 4.95
C GLY A 352 8.77 9.82 4.99
N ASP A 353 8.99 9.05 3.92
CA ASP A 353 9.83 7.86 3.97
C ASP A 353 10.84 7.77 2.82
N TRP A 354 11.99 7.16 3.10
CA TRP A 354 12.90 6.68 2.05
C TRP A 354 12.44 5.32 1.55
N LEU A 355 12.27 5.18 0.25
CA LEU A 355 11.82 3.92 -0.34
C LEU A 355 12.94 2.88 -0.30
N SER A 356 12.65 1.67 0.17
CA SER A 356 13.60 0.55 0.15
C SER A 356 13.36 -0.39 -1.02
N ALA A 357 12.11 -0.58 -1.45
CA ALA A 357 11.75 -1.46 -2.57
C ALA A 357 10.44 -1.06 -3.24
N VAL A 358 10.27 -1.48 -4.51
CA VAL A 358 9.02 -1.32 -5.26
C VAL A 358 8.71 -2.55 -6.07
N ALA A 359 7.46 -3.02 -6.00
CA ALA A 359 6.95 -4.07 -6.86
C ALA A 359 5.67 -3.62 -7.58
N ALA A 360 5.60 -3.87 -8.88
CA ALA A 360 4.43 -3.54 -9.69
C ALA A 360 3.56 -4.77 -9.92
N SER A 361 2.26 -4.60 -9.73
CA SER A 361 1.27 -5.56 -10.26
C SER A 361 1.47 -5.76 -11.78
N PRO A 362 1.22 -6.96 -12.33
CA PRO A 362 1.49 -7.25 -13.74
C PRO A 362 0.78 -6.31 -14.73
N ASP A 363 -0.42 -5.83 -14.39
CA ASP A 363 -1.18 -4.87 -15.19
C ASP A 363 -0.73 -3.41 -15.01
N GLY A 364 0.19 -3.16 -14.06
CA GLY A 364 0.71 -1.83 -13.73
C GLY A 364 -0.34 -0.89 -13.12
N ALA A 365 -1.46 -1.42 -12.60
CA ALA A 365 -2.52 -0.64 -11.96
C ALA A 365 -2.25 -0.36 -10.48
N TYR A 366 -1.49 -1.23 -9.83
CA TYR A 366 -1.13 -1.17 -8.41
C TYR A 366 0.38 -1.32 -8.19
N LEU A 367 0.88 -0.67 -7.14
CA LEU A 367 2.25 -0.80 -6.65
C LEU A 367 2.24 -1.24 -5.20
N ALA A 368 3.13 -2.16 -4.85
CA ALA A 368 3.57 -2.37 -3.48
C ALA A 368 4.87 -1.59 -3.26
N VAL A 369 4.92 -0.79 -2.19
CA VAL A 369 6.06 0.04 -1.85
C VAL A 369 6.50 -0.30 -0.44
N ALA A 370 7.78 -0.59 -0.26
CA ALA A 370 8.39 -0.68 1.05
C ALA A 370 9.19 0.60 1.30
N ALA A 371 9.12 1.10 2.51
CA ALA A 371 9.79 2.33 2.89
C ALA A 371 10.37 2.18 4.31
N GLU A 372 11.54 2.77 4.52
CA GLU A 372 12.21 2.83 5.80
C GLU A 372 11.88 4.18 6.45
N ASP A 373 11.21 4.14 7.61
CA ASP A 373 10.99 5.31 8.44
C ASP A 373 11.68 5.11 9.78
N TRP A 374 12.58 6.02 10.15
CA TRP A 374 13.25 5.98 11.44
C TRP A 374 12.36 6.51 12.58
N ASN A 375 11.20 7.11 12.28
CA ASN A 375 10.32 7.76 13.25
C ASN A 375 8.97 7.06 13.47
N ASP A 376 8.55 6.16 12.57
CA ASP A 376 7.25 5.48 12.66
C ASP A 376 7.45 3.98 12.99
N GLU A 377 7.50 3.69 14.30
CA GLU A 377 7.65 2.33 14.88
C GLU A 377 6.51 1.34 14.49
N TRP A 378 5.55 1.75 13.65
CA TRP A 378 4.32 1.00 13.36
C TRP A 378 4.11 0.64 11.87
N LYS A 379 5.07 0.93 10.99
CA LYS A 379 5.04 0.41 9.61
C LYS A 379 5.47 -1.05 9.62
N SER A 380 4.53 -1.95 9.33
CA SER A 380 4.77 -3.40 9.45
C SER A 380 4.35 -4.19 8.22
N THR A 381 3.94 -3.54 7.13
CA THR A 381 3.64 -4.19 5.84
C THR A 381 3.88 -3.20 4.68
N PRO A 382 4.06 -3.67 3.43
CA PRO A 382 4.19 -2.79 2.28
C PRO A 382 2.94 -1.93 2.08
N ASP A 383 3.14 -0.69 1.66
CA ASP A 383 2.05 0.17 1.23
C ASP A 383 1.56 -0.22 -0.15
N ILE A 384 0.24 -0.22 -0.34
CA ILE A 384 -0.37 -0.47 -1.64
C ILE A 384 -0.91 0.84 -2.20
N TYR A 385 -0.36 1.25 -3.35
CA TYR A 385 -0.78 2.42 -4.09
C TYR A 385 -1.58 2.05 -5.32
N ARG A 386 -2.63 2.83 -5.63
CA ARG A 386 -3.31 2.79 -6.92
C ARG A 386 -2.66 3.80 -7.86
N VAL A 387 -2.16 3.33 -9.00
CA VAL A 387 -1.38 4.16 -9.93
C VAL A 387 -2.23 5.25 -10.59
N ALA A 388 -3.50 4.96 -10.87
CA ALA A 388 -4.37 5.85 -11.65
C ALA A 388 -4.67 7.20 -10.96
N ASP A 389 -4.75 7.21 -9.63
CA ASP A 389 -5.03 8.41 -8.82
C ASP A 389 -3.94 8.72 -7.79
N ARG A 390 -2.84 7.95 -7.78
CA ARG A 390 -1.66 8.14 -6.91
C ARG A 390 -2.00 8.07 -5.42
N GLU A 391 -3.06 7.34 -5.09
CA GLU A 391 -3.52 7.21 -3.72
C GLU A 391 -2.89 6.00 -3.04
N LEU A 392 -2.45 6.19 -1.79
CA LEU A 392 -2.32 5.08 -0.84
C LEU A 392 -3.73 4.54 -0.60
N ILE A 393 -3.94 3.25 -0.84
CA ILE A 393 -5.25 2.61 -0.70
C ILE A 393 -5.30 1.57 0.41
N MET A 394 -4.14 1.04 0.80
CA MET A 394 -4.03 0.08 1.88
C MET A 394 -2.66 0.18 2.54
N ARG A 395 -2.68 0.22 3.87
CA ARG A 395 -1.56 -0.10 4.76
C ARG A 395 -2.14 -0.94 5.88
N TYR A 396 -1.52 -2.07 6.20
CA TYR A 396 -1.97 -2.91 7.31
C TYR A 396 -0.97 -2.84 8.48
N PRO A 397 -1.27 -2.09 9.55
CA PRO A 397 -0.45 -2.06 10.75
C PRO A 397 -0.69 -3.36 11.54
N SER A 398 0.02 -4.43 11.20
CA SER A 398 -0.13 -5.69 11.92
C SER A 398 0.61 -5.63 13.26
N LYS A 399 -0.12 -5.46 14.36
CA LYS A 399 0.44 -5.53 15.72
C LYS A 399 1.05 -6.90 16.05
N ASP A 400 0.60 -7.96 15.36
CA ASP A 400 1.08 -9.33 15.56
C ASP A 400 2.35 -9.64 14.74
N LEU A 401 2.60 -8.94 13.63
CA LEU A 401 3.89 -8.96 12.91
C LEU A 401 4.89 -7.94 13.50
N ALA A 402 4.47 -7.12 14.47
CA ALA A 402 5.18 -5.95 14.96
C ALA A 402 5.73 -6.06 16.39
N GLN A 403 5.90 -7.25 16.96
CA GLN A 403 6.62 -7.32 18.25
C GLN A 403 8.10 -6.91 18.11
N ASP A 404 8.71 -7.15 16.94
CA ASP A 404 10.10 -6.75 16.63
C ASP A 404 10.25 -5.91 15.32
N GLY A 405 9.13 -5.62 14.62
CA GLY A 405 9.09 -4.73 13.46
C GLY A 405 9.35 -5.43 12.12
N PHE A 406 8.29 -5.71 11.36
CA PHE A 406 8.39 -6.20 9.98
C PHE A 406 8.79 -5.07 9.04
N HIS A 407 10.05 -5.04 8.61
CA HIS A 407 10.60 -4.03 7.69
C HIS A 407 11.01 -4.71 6.39
N PRO A 408 10.13 -4.72 5.36
CA PRO A 408 10.48 -5.35 4.11
C PRO A 408 11.55 -4.51 3.39
N HIS A 409 12.64 -5.14 2.97
CA HIS A 409 13.70 -4.48 2.20
C HIS A 409 13.72 -4.90 0.72
N ALA A 410 12.97 -5.94 0.35
CA ALA A 410 12.79 -6.35 -1.03
C ALA A 410 11.35 -6.85 -1.27
N LEU A 411 10.81 -6.53 -2.44
CA LEU A 411 9.45 -6.89 -2.85
C LEU A 411 9.47 -7.54 -4.24
N ALA A 412 8.61 -8.53 -4.46
CA ALA A 412 8.40 -9.09 -5.79
C ALA A 412 6.92 -9.44 -6.00
N TRP A 413 6.28 -8.83 -6.99
CA TRP A 413 4.95 -9.24 -7.44
C TRP A 413 5.09 -10.37 -8.45
N SER A 414 4.35 -11.46 -8.23
CA SER A 414 4.32 -12.58 -9.16
C SER A 414 3.79 -12.17 -10.56
N PRO A 415 4.38 -12.67 -11.67
CA PRO A 415 3.97 -12.30 -13.03
C PRO A 415 2.55 -12.73 -13.44
N ASP A 416 1.93 -13.64 -12.71
CA ASP A 416 0.53 -14.03 -12.86
C ASP A 416 -0.43 -13.17 -12.02
N GLY A 417 0.11 -12.31 -11.15
CA GLY A 417 -0.62 -11.40 -10.29
C GLY A 417 -1.22 -12.06 -9.06
N ALA A 418 -0.92 -13.33 -8.78
CA ALA A 418 -1.56 -14.10 -7.73
C ALA A 418 -0.97 -13.87 -6.33
N ARG A 419 0.25 -13.35 -6.26
CA ARG A 419 1.03 -13.19 -5.01
C ARG A 419 1.95 -11.99 -5.00
N LEU A 420 2.20 -11.47 -3.81
CA LEU A 420 3.28 -10.55 -3.47
C LEU A 420 4.23 -11.26 -2.50
N ALA A 421 5.52 -11.32 -2.83
CA ALA A 421 6.58 -11.71 -1.91
C ALA A 421 7.17 -10.46 -1.26
N ALA A 422 7.34 -10.50 0.06
CA ALA A 422 8.04 -9.48 0.81
C ALA A 422 9.12 -10.15 1.66
N ILE A 423 10.36 -9.73 1.48
CA ILE A 423 11.49 -10.19 2.29
C ILE A 423 11.63 -9.25 3.47
N ALA A 424 11.57 -9.79 4.68
CA ALA A 424 11.87 -9.07 5.91
C ALA A 424 12.78 -9.96 6.76
N GLU A 425 13.88 -9.39 7.24
CA GLU A 425 14.92 -10.13 7.95
C GLU A 425 15.37 -11.38 7.17
N ASP A 426 15.16 -12.57 7.75
CA ASP A 426 15.56 -13.87 7.19
C ASP A 426 14.35 -14.68 6.69
N GLU A 427 13.19 -14.01 6.53
CA GLU A 427 11.92 -14.60 6.12
C GLU A 427 11.42 -14.02 4.78
N ILE A 428 10.79 -14.87 3.98
CA ILE A 428 10.03 -14.45 2.79
C ILE A 428 8.55 -14.65 3.08
N HIS A 429 7.82 -13.56 3.24
CA HIS A 429 6.39 -13.54 3.51
C HIS A 429 5.61 -13.45 2.20
N LEU A 430 4.77 -14.44 1.95
CA LEU A 430 4.06 -14.57 0.69
C LEU A 430 2.60 -14.27 0.89
N PHE A 431 2.16 -13.12 0.39
CA PHE A 431 0.79 -12.64 0.50
C PHE A 431 0.01 -13.02 -0.75
N ARG A 432 -1.18 -13.58 -0.55
CA ARG A 432 -2.10 -13.90 -1.64
C ARG A 432 -2.75 -12.61 -2.15
N VAL A 433 -2.79 -12.44 -3.47
CA VAL A 433 -3.55 -11.35 -4.12
C VAL A 433 -4.98 -11.80 -4.36
N GLY A 434 -5.91 -10.87 -4.10
CA GLY A 434 -7.34 -11.12 -4.19
C GLY A 434 -7.95 -11.25 -2.80
N LEU A 435 -8.27 -10.11 -2.21
CA LEU A 435 -9.14 -10.03 -1.05
C LEU A 435 -10.55 -10.54 -1.39
N PRO A 436 -11.33 -11.00 -0.40
CA PRO A 436 -12.70 -11.43 -0.62
C PRO A 436 -13.55 -10.37 -1.32
N ASP A 437 -14.31 -10.80 -2.33
CA ASP A 437 -15.25 -9.99 -3.11
C ASP A 437 -16.67 -9.98 -2.52
N GLU A 438 -16.94 -10.87 -1.56
CA GLU A 438 -18.19 -10.90 -0.79
C GLU A 438 -17.97 -10.55 0.69
N PRO A 439 -18.93 -9.87 1.33
CA PRO A 439 -18.82 -9.53 2.74
C PRO A 439 -18.85 -10.79 3.61
N PRO A 440 -18.27 -10.76 4.83
CA PRO A 440 -18.40 -11.81 5.83
C PRO A 440 -19.84 -12.29 6.02
N ALA A 441 -20.03 -13.59 6.31
CA ALA A 441 -21.37 -14.19 6.40
C ALA A 441 -22.32 -13.48 7.38
N GLY A 442 -21.79 -12.87 8.45
CA GLY A 442 -22.58 -12.08 9.41
C GLY A 442 -23.08 -10.73 8.88
N LEU A 443 -22.50 -10.23 7.80
CA LEU A 443 -22.88 -8.99 7.11
C LEU A 443 -23.75 -9.26 5.87
N ARG A 444 -23.77 -10.49 5.36
CA ARG A 444 -24.66 -10.91 4.26
C ARG A 444 -26.11 -10.83 4.73
N ARG A 445 -27.02 -10.39 3.85
CA ARG A 445 -28.45 -10.44 4.13
C ARG A 445 -28.85 -11.85 4.53
N GLY A 446 -29.70 -11.95 5.56
CA GLY A 446 -30.42 -13.18 5.85
C GLY A 446 -31.35 -13.52 4.67
N ASP A 447 -30.83 -14.26 3.69
CA ASP A 447 -31.61 -14.86 2.59
C ASP A 447 -32.47 -16.04 3.07
N GLN A 448 -32.93 -16.03 4.33
CA GLN A 448 -33.92 -16.99 4.84
C GLN A 448 -35.37 -16.46 4.84
N ALA A 449 -35.64 -15.26 4.32
CA ALA A 449 -37.01 -14.75 4.20
C ALA A 449 -37.54 -14.65 2.76
N ARG A 450 -36.80 -15.14 1.76
CA ARG A 450 -37.27 -15.19 0.36
C ARG A 450 -37.09 -16.56 -0.28
N SER A 451 -37.49 -17.63 0.40
CA SER A 451 -37.88 -18.87 -0.30
C SER A 451 -38.80 -19.74 0.53
N LYS A 452 -40.12 -19.56 0.33
CA LYS A 452 -41.05 -20.64 -0.09
C LYS A 452 -42.48 -20.08 -0.19
N PRO A 453 -43.30 -20.69 -1.07
CA PRO A 453 -44.25 -20.01 -1.96
C PRO A 453 -45.52 -19.51 -1.29
#